data_AF-A0AAE4PZE0-F1
#
_entry.id   AF-A0AAE4PZE0-F1
#
_cell.length_a   1.000
_cell.length_b   1.000
_cell.length_c   1.000
_cell.angle_alpha   90.00
_cell.angle_beta   90.00
_cell.angle_gamma   90.00
#
_symmetry.space_group_name_H-M   'P 1'
#
loop_
_entity.id
_entity.type
_entity.pdbx_description
1 polymer ?
#
loop_
_entity_poly.entity_id
_entity_poly.type
_entity_poly.pdbx_seq_one_letter_code
_entity_poly.pdbx_strand_id
1 'polypeptide(L)'
;MGVSLIPLLSFCASAAEAPKQYKPFKLSVSQISTQRASVANGDTELQRDSLLLNASVNIPLDKQWSIGMRVGYDRLDYDWRNIRLTGANNAAGLFSDAGETWENIDRYRAGLSLSYRMDKHWSFMLSPQLQYAYADTASASHAQSYGVVASAMYAFESGNMLGFGVAYLNDIDEVRTMPYLAVSWQINDRWRLANPSQAGFSGPAGLELSYQMSPAWNVGFGHSRRTERFLVADKDTVVETNEWVSYLRAGWQATPAIALNLYAGYYFNGELEVTDQTALDIDNQGAAALDLEFRF
;
A
#
# COMPACT_ATOMS: atom_id res chain seq x y z
N MET A 1 -38.26 15.75 67.88
CA MET A 1 -37.24 16.10 66.88
C MET A 1 -36.24 14.95 66.80
N GLY A 2 -36.40 14.07 65.81
CA GLY A 2 -35.46 12.98 65.53
C GLY A 2 -35.33 12.90 64.02
N VAL A 3 -34.19 13.32 63.50
CA VAL A 3 -33.91 13.33 62.05
C VAL A 3 -33.32 11.96 61.70
N SER A 4 -34.02 11.22 60.84
CA SER A 4 -33.56 9.94 60.30
C SER A 4 -32.80 10.20 59.00
N LEU A 5 -31.52 9.83 58.94
CA LEU A 5 -30.70 9.87 57.73
C LEU A 5 -30.94 8.60 56.91
N ILE A 6 -31.33 8.77 55.65
CA ILE A 6 -31.39 7.72 54.62
C ILE A 6 -30.02 7.65 53.93
N PRO A 7 -29.35 6.48 53.83
CA PRO A 7 -28.16 6.35 53.00
C PRO A 7 -28.56 6.16 51.53
N LEU A 8 -28.09 7.07 50.66
CA LEU A 8 -28.13 6.91 49.20
C LEU A 8 -27.07 5.89 48.77
N LEU A 9 -27.53 4.69 48.41
CA LEU A 9 -26.73 3.70 47.68
C LEU A 9 -26.52 4.20 46.24
N SER A 10 -25.32 4.71 45.96
CA SER A 10 -24.89 5.00 44.60
C SER A 10 -24.50 3.70 43.91
N PHE A 11 -25.37 3.22 43.00
CA PHE A 11 -25.01 2.17 42.06
C PHE A 11 -24.04 2.76 41.02
N CYS A 12 -22.75 2.43 41.12
CA CYS A 12 -21.83 2.55 40.00
C CYS A 12 -22.24 1.50 38.95
N ALA A 13 -23.03 1.92 37.96
CA ALA A 13 -23.22 1.15 36.75
C ALA A 13 -21.88 1.11 36.01
N SER A 14 -21.19 -0.02 36.10
CA SER A 14 -20.06 -0.32 35.23
C SER A 14 -20.63 -0.42 33.81
N ALA A 15 -20.33 0.58 32.96
CA ALA A 15 -20.71 0.54 31.56
C ALA A 15 -19.93 -0.62 30.92
N ALA A 16 -20.61 -1.75 30.71
CA ALA A 16 -20.07 -2.84 29.92
C ALA A 16 -19.70 -2.29 28.54
N GLU A 17 -18.42 -2.36 28.19
CA GLU A 17 -17.93 -1.99 26.87
C GLU A 17 -18.66 -2.88 25.86
N ALA A 18 -19.48 -2.26 24.99
CA ALA A 18 -20.25 -3.00 24.00
C ALA A 18 -19.29 -3.90 23.19
N PRO A 19 -19.62 -5.18 22.95
CA PRO A 19 -18.72 -6.08 22.25
C PRO A 19 -18.34 -5.46 20.90
N LYS A 20 -17.04 -5.26 20.66
CA LYS A 20 -16.53 -4.75 19.39
C LYS A 20 -17.06 -5.66 18.29
N GLN A 21 -18.00 -5.14 17.49
CA GLN A 21 -18.63 -5.89 16.43
C GLN A 21 -17.54 -6.32 15.44
N TYR A 22 -17.35 -7.63 15.34
CA TYR A 22 -16.36 -8.21 14.45
C TYR A 22 -16.78 -7.95 13.00
N LYS A 23 -15.99 -7.17 12.28
CA LYS A 23 -16.21 -6.78 10.88
C LYS A 23 -15.09 -7.38 10.03
N PRO A 24 -15.26 -8.62 9.56
CA PRO A 24 -14.19 -9.34 8.87
C PRO A 24 -13.89 -8.76 7.49
N PHE A 25 -14.85 -8.09 6.86
CA PHE A 25 -14.74 -7.63 5.49
C PHE A 25 -14.31 -6.18 5.43
N LYS A 26 -13.41 -5.90 4.48
CA LYS A 26 -12.95 -4.55 4.14
C LYS A 26 -12.99 -4.36 2.63
N LEU A 27 -13.59 -3.26 2.20
CA LEU A 27 -13.51 -2.75 0.82
C LEU A 27 -12.79 -1.40 0.86
N SER A 28 -11.91 -1.13 -0.09
CA SER A 28 -11.31 0.19 -0.27
C SER A 28 -11.30 0.62 -1.73
N VAL A 29 -11.48 1.92 -1.93
CA VAL A 29 -11.39 2.61 -3.22
C VAL A 29 -10.43 3.77 -3.04
N SER A 30 -9.37 3.81 -3.82
CA SER A 30 -8.36 4.87 -3.73
C SER A 30 -8.13 5.50 -5.10
N GLN A 31 -8.11 6.82 -5.17
CA GLN A 31 -7.71 7.60 -6.35
C GLN A 31 -6.40 8.30 -6.03
N ILE A 32 -5.41 8.14 -6.90
CA ILE A 32 -4.09 8.78 -6.81
C ILE A 32 -3.87 9.59 -8.08
N SER A 33 -3.25 10.75 -7.94
CA SER A 33 -2.85 11.59 -9.06
C SER A 33 -1.51 12.24 -8.78
N THR A 34 -0.65 12.31 -9.79
CA THR A 34 0.63 12.99 -9.72
C THR A 34 0.60 14.30 -10.50
N GLN A 35 1.51 15.20 -10.15
CA GLN A 35 1.93 16.25 -11.05
C GLN A 35 2.67 15.63 -12.24
N ARG A 36 2.68 16.37 -13.34
CA ARG A 36 3.51 16.04 -14.48
C ARG A 36 4.98 16.28 -14.12
N ALA A 37 5.86 15.36 -14.52
CA ALA A 37 7.30 15.56 -14.41
C ALA A 37 8.02 15.13 -15.68
N SER A 38 9.20 15.70 -15.89
CA SER A 38 10.08 15.36 -16.98
C SER A 38 10.69 13.97 -16.80
N VAL A 39 10.96 13.31 -17.91
CA VAL A 39 11.63 12.01 -18.01
C VAL A 39 12.91 12.18 -18.83
N ALA A 40 13.96 11.44 -18.47
CA ALA A 40 15.28 11.48 -19.10
C ALA A 40 15.93 12.87 -19.08
N ASN A 41 15.65 13.69 -18.06
CA ASN A 41 16.12 15.07 -17.94
C ASN A 41 15.80 15.93 -19.19
N GLY A 42 14.71 15.62 -19.88
CA GLY A 42 14.31 16.26 -21.13
C GLY A 42 12.91 16.88 -21.11
N ASP A 43 12.44 17.24 -22.30
CA ASP A 43 11.09 17.78 -22.48
C ASP A 43 10.00 16.70 -22.49
N THR A 44 10.37 15.40 -22.48
CA THR A 44 9.36 14.32 -22.41
C THR A 44 8.76 14.34 -21.03
N GLU A 45 7.44 14.45 -20.95
CA GLU A 45 6.74 14.59 -19.69
C GLU A 45 5.79 13.43 -19.44
N LEU A 46 5.67 13.03 -18.17
CA LEU A 46 4.79 11.98 -17.70
C LEU A 46 3.93 12.47 -16.54
N GLN A 47 2.62 12.24 -16.62
CA GLN A 47 1.69 12.33 -15.49
C GLN A 47 1.07 10.95 -15.24
N ARG A 48 0.84 10.61 -13.97
CA ARG A 48 0.27 9.33 -13.57
C ARG A 48 -1.01 9.52 -12.76
N ASP A 49 -2.05 8.83 -13.17
CA ASP A 49 -3.31 8.74 -12.45
C ASP A 49 -3.60 7.27 -12.14
N SER A 50 -4.21 6.97 -10.99
CA SER A 50 -4.47 5.59 -10.60
C SER A 50 -5.75 5.44 -9.80
N LEU A 51 -6.56 4.46 -10.18
CA LEU A 51 -7.71 4.00 -9.41
C LEU A 51 -7.42 2.61 -8.86
N LEU A 52 -7.48 2.45 -7.53
CA LEU A 52 -7.22 1.19 -6.85
C LEU A 52 -8.47 0.69 -6.15
N LEU A 53 -8.86 -0.54 -6.44
CA LEU A 53 -9.98 -1.24 -5.81
C LEU A 53 -9.43 -2.45 -5.07
N ASN A 54 -9.82 -2.61 -3.80
CA ASN A 54 -9.37 -3.74 -3.00
C ASN A 54 -10.46 -4.25 -2.07
N ALA A 55 -10.74 -5.55 -2.14
CA ALA A 55 -11.59 -6.25 -1.21
C ALA A 55 -10.76 -7.26 -0.42
N SER A 56 -11.00 -7.35 0.89
CA SER A 56 -10.31 -8.29 1.76
C SER A 56 -11.20 -8.80 2.87
N VAL A 57 -10.89 -10.00 3.33
CA VAL A 57 -11.49 -10.62 4.50
C VAL A 57 -10.37 -11.16 5.38
N ASN A 58 -10.50 -10.99 6.70
CA ASN A 58 -9.68 -11.68 7.68
C ASN A 58 -10.61 -12.51 8.58
N ILE A 59 -10.20 -13.70 9.00
CA ILE A 59 -11.00 -14.64 9.79
C ILE A 59 -10.09 -15.27 10.84
N PRO A 60 -10.27 -14.97 12.15
CA PRO A 60 -9.62 -15.73 13.21
C PRO A 60 -10.26 -17.12 13.26
N LEU A 61 -9.44 -18.16 13.12
CA LEU A 61 -9.88 -19.53 13.30
C LEU A 61 -9.92 -19.88 14.79
N ASP A 62 -8.90 -19.45 15.53
CA ASP A 62 -8.79 -19.56 16.97
C ASP A 62 -7.89 -18.44 17.54
N LYS A 63 -7.33 -18.63 18.75
CA LYS A 63 -6.45 -17.65 19.41
C LYS A 63 -5.04 -17.58 18.80
N GLN A 64 -4.64 -18.60 18.05
CA GLN A 64 -3.32 -18.74 17.43
C GLN A 64 -3.35 -18.47 15.93
N TRP A 65 -4.43 -18.85 15.23
CA TRP A 65 -4.50 -18.84 13.78
C TRP A 65 -5.52 -17.83 13.25
N SER A 66 -5.12 -17.08 12.23
CA SER A 66 -6.06 -16.35 11.37
C SER A 66 -5.71 -16.52 9.90
N ILE A 67 -6.74 -16.59 9.07
CA ILE A 67 -6.62 -16.63 7.61
C ILE A 67 -7.19 -15.33 7.04
N GLY A 68 -6.51 -14.79 6.04
CA GLY A 68 -7.02 -13.70 5.23
C GLY A 68 -7.03 -14.03 3.75
N MET A 69 -7.89 -13.33 3.02
CA MET A 69 -7.93 -13.34 1.57
C MET A 69 -8.06 -11.89 1.09
N ARG A 70 -7.40 -11.56 -0.01
CA ARG A 70 -7.45 -10.25 -0.66
C ARG A 70 -7.58 -10.43 -2.16
N VAL A 71 -8.43 -9.62 -2.77
CA VAL A 71 -8.49 -9.43 -4.22
C VAL A 71 -8.47 -7.94 -4.52
N GLY A 72 -7.87 -7.56 -5.63
CA GLY A 72 -7.81 -6.17 -6.05
C GLY A 72 -7.74 -6.02 -7.56
N TYR A 73 -8.16 -4.85 -8.01
CA TYR A 73 -8.03 -4.39 -9.37
C TYR A 73 -7.58 -2.94 -9.33
N ASP A 74 -6.54 -2.62 -10.09
CA ASP A 74 -6.16 -1.24 -10.32
C ASP A 74 -6.15 -0.94 -11.79
N ARG A 75 -6.51 0.30 -12.11
CA ARG A 75 -6.26 0.93 -13.39
C ARG A 75 -5.23 2.03 -13.19
N LEU A 76 -4.13 1.96 -13.92
CA LEU A 76 -3.06 2.96 -13.89
C LEU A 76 -3.02 3.63 -15.25
N ASP A 77 -3.20 4.94 -15.29
CA ASP A 77 -3.20 5.73 -16.50
C ASP A 77 -1.90 6.58 -16.55
N TYR A 78 -1.17 6.51 -17.66
CA TYR A 78 0.11 7.20 -17.91
C TYR A 78 -0.06 8.17 -19.08
N ASP A 79 -0.15 9.48 -18.78
CA ASP A 79 -0.29 10.55 -19.78
C ASP A 79 1.10 11.08 -20.18
N TRP A 80 1.53 10.68 -21.38
CA TRP A 80 2.78 11.09 -22.00
C TRP A 80 2.61 12.34 -22.87
N ARG A 81 3.53 13.30 -22.74
CA ARG A 81 3.55 14.53 -23.57
C ARG A 81 4.95 14.89 -24.02
N ASN A 82 5.01 15.69 -25.09
CA ASN A 82 6.26 16.29 -25.60
C ASN A 82 7.38 15.26 -25.84
N ILE A 83 7.01 14.06 -26.30
CA ILE A 83 7.90 12.91 -26.41
C ILE A 83 9.08 13.23 -27.34
N ARG A 84 10.30 13.01 -26.85
CA ARG A 84 11.57 13.17 -27.57
C ARG A 84 12.14 11.80 -27.91
N LEU A 85 12.06 11.39 -29.17
CA LEU A 85 12.57 10.08 -29.62
C LEU A 85 14.03 10.10 -30.10
N THR A 86 14.68 11.26 -30.13
CA THR A 86 16.07 11.41 -30.62
C THR A 86 16.84 12.45 -29.81
N GLY A 87 18.16 12.32 -29.73
CA GLY A 87 19.05 13.26 -29.04
C GLY A 87 19.54 12.75 -27.68
N ALA A 88 20.18 13.62 -26.90
CA ALA A 88 20.81 13.27 -25.62
C ALA A 88 19.81 12.75 -24.57
N ASN A 89 18.56 13.19 -24.63
CA ASN A 89 17.48 12.87 -23.70
C ASN A 89 16.38 12.10 -24.44
N ASN A 90 16.77 11.14 -25.28
CA ASN A 90 15.80 10.36 -26.05
C ASN A 90 15.10 9.33 -25.18
N ALA A 91 13.78 9.26 -25.31
CA ALA A 91 12.90 8.30 -24.65
C ALA A 91 12.46 7.19 -25.61
N ALA A 92 13.15 7.01 -26.75
CA ALA A 92 12.75 6.02 -27.77
C ALA A 92 12.72 4.60 -27.19
N GLY A 93 13.61 4.31 -26.26
CA GLY A 93 13.63 3.02 -25.57
C GLY A 93 12.34 2.69 -24.79
N LEU A 94 11.59 3.72 -24.35
CA LEU A 94 10.35 3.51 -23.58
C LEU A 94 9.19 2.96 -24.38
N PHE A 95 9.26 3.07 -25.70
CA PHE A 95 8.16 2.79 -26.62
C PHE A 95 8.55 1.66 -27.55
N SER A 96 7.56 0.98 -28.12
CA SER A 96 7.84 -0.06 -29.11
C SER A 96 8.49 0.54 -30.37
N ASP A 97 9.16 -0.28 -31.18
CA ASP A 97 9.71 0.14 -32.48
C ASP A 97 8.61 0.71 -33.43
N ALA A 98 7.35 0.37 -33.18
CA ALA A 98 6.18 0.92 -33.88
C ALA A 98 5.75 2.31 -33.37
N GLY A 99 6.40 2.82 -32.32
CA GLY A 99 6.08 4.11 -31.69
C GLY A 99 4.82 4.09 -30.84
N GLU A 100 4.36 2.92 -30.42
CA GLU A 100 3.15 2.80 -29.60
C GLU A 100 3.42 3.25 -28.16
N THR A 101 2.60 4.18 -27.68
CA THR A 101 2.57 4.60 -26.28
C THR A 101 1.71 3.62 -25.50
N TRP A 102 2.25 3.10 -24.41
CA TRP A 102 1.46 2.42 -23.40
C TRP A 102 0.87 3.49 -22.48
N GLU A 103 -0.44 3.47 -22.33
CA GLU A 103 -1.16 4.53 -21.62
C GLU A 103 -1.99 3.99 -20.48
N ASN A 104 -2.56 2.79 -20.64
CA ASN A 104 -3.45 2.21 -19.64
C ASN A 104 -2.90 0.86 -19.19
N ILE A 105 -2.68 0.69 -17.89
CA ILE A 105 -2.25 -0.56 -17.29
C ILE A 105 -3.38 -1.11 -16.43
N ASP A 106 -3.82 -2.32 -16.77
CA ASP A 106 -4.74 -3.09 -15.94
C ASP A 106 -3.95 -4.02 -15.02
N ARG A 107 -4.21 -3.92 -13.72
CA ARG A 107 -3.53 -4.73 -12.69
C ARG A 107 -4.53 -5.49 -11.83
N TYR A 108 -4.52 -6.81 -11.94
CA TYR A 108 -5.32 -7.72 -11.10
C TYR A 108 -4.43 -8.34 -10.01
N ARG A 109 -4.93 -8.41 -8.78
CA ARG A 109 -4.21 -9.02 -7.65
C ARG A 109 -5.10 -9.98 -6.89
N ALA A 110 -4.51 -11.08 -6.46
CA ALA A 110 -5.11 -12.01 -5.51
C ALA A 110 -4.06 -12.44 -4.48
N GLY A 111 -4.47 -12.62 -3.23
CA GLY A 111 -3.58 -13.07 -2.18
C GLY A 111 -4.31 -13.78 -1.06
N LEU A 112 -3.58 -14.70 -0.41
CA LEU A 112 -3.99 -15.34 0.83
C LEU A 112 -3.01 -14.93 1.91
N SER A 113 -3.45 -14.87 3.15
CA SER A 113 -2.57 -14.69 4.30
C SER A 113 -2.89 -15.70 5.38
N LEU A 114 -1.85 -16.20 6.03
CA LEU A 114 -1.91 -17.07 7.19
C LEU A 114 -1.08 -16.39 8.28
N SER A 115 -1.71 -16.10 9.41
CA SER A 115 -1.01 -15.60 10.59
C SER A 115 -1.06 -16.65 11.69
N TYR A 116 0.09 -16.87 12.32
CA TYR A 116 0.27 -17.83 13.39
C TYR A 116 0.91 -17.16 14.60
N ARG A 117 0.22 -17.14 15.73
CA ARG A 117 0.75 -16.74 17.02
C ARG A 117 1.19 -17.99 17.77
N MET A 118 2.50 -18.22 17.81
CA MET A 118 3.11 -19.37 18.46
C MET A 118 2.93 -19.30 19.98
N ASP A 119 3.23 -18.14 20.57
CA ASP A 119 3.09 -17.90 22.00
C ASP A 119 2.78 -16.42 22.31
N LYS A 120 3.04 -15.97 23.55
CA LYS A 120 2.77 -14.58 23.93
C LYS A 120 3.70 -13.57 23.25
N HIS A 121 4.89 -13.99 22.81
CA HIS A 121 5.91 -13.16 22.19
C HIS A 121 5.99 -13.36 20.67
N TRP A 122 5.94 -14.59 20.16
CA TRP A 122 6.21 -14.84 18.74
C TRP A 122 4.94 -14.92 17.89
N SER A 123 4.93 -14.17 16.80
CA SER A 123 3.96 -14.29 15.72
C SER A 123 4.64 -14.34 14.36
N PHE A 124 4.02 -15.05 13.44
CA PHE A 124 4.49 -15.28 12.09
C PHE A 124 3.37 -14.97 11.10
N MET A 125 3.74 -14.48 9.92
CA MET A 125 2.84 -14.27 8.80
C MET A 125 3.42 -14.92 7.56
N LEU A 126 2.58 -15.56 6.77
CA LEU A 126 2.88 -16.04 5.42
C LEU A 126 1.77 -15.56 4.49
N SER A 127 2.11 -14.90 3.39
CA SER A 127 1.15 -14.28 2.49
C SER A 127 1.53 -14.54 1.04
N PRO A 128 1.17 -15.70 0.45
CA PRO A 128 1.32 -15.92 -0.98
C PRO A 128 0.39 -15.00 -1.78
N GLN A 129 0.85 -14.57 -2.95
CA GLN A 129 0.14 -13.65 -3.82
C GLN A 129 0.41 -13.92 -5.30
N LEU A 130 -0.55 -13.52 -6.12
CA LEU A 130 -0.55 -13.60 -7.57
C LEU A 130 -0.99 -12.23 -8.11
N GLN A 131 -0.39 -11.82 -9.22
CA GLN A 131 -0.69 -10.59 -9.91
C GLN A 131 -0.67 -10.81 -11.42
N TYR A 132 -1.50 -10.07 -12.14
CA TYR A 132 -1.38 -9.82 -13.57
C TYR A 132 -1.28 -8.31 -13.76
N ALA A 133 -0.32 -7.82 -14.55
CA ALA A 133 -0.15 -6.39 -14.83
C ALA A 133 0.32 -6.16 -16.27
N TYR A 134 -0.56 -5.60 -17.11
CA TYR A 134 -0.30 -5.41 -18.54
C TYR A 134 -0.89 -4.10 -19.06
N ALA A 135 -0.23 -3.53 -20.06
CA ALA A 135 -0.72 -2.37 -20.79
C ALA A 135 -1.79 -2.75 -21.82
N ASP A 136 -2.52 -1.77 -22.31
CA ASP A 136 -3.47 -1.86 -23.43
C ASP A 136 -2.82 -2.34 -24.75
N THR A 137 -1.51 -2.17 -24.88
CA THR A 137 -0.68 -2.65 -25.99
C THR A 137 -0.18 -4.10 -25.83
N ALA A 138 -0.47 -4.76 -24.72
CA ALA A 138 0.05 -6.09 -24.39
C ALA A 138 -1.04 -7.12 -24.07
N SER A 139 -0.74 -8.39 -24.32
CA SER A 139 -1.58 -9.51 -23.89
C SER A 139 -1.33 -9.88 -22.43
N ALA A 140 -2.39 -10.16 -21.67
CA ALA A 140 -2.29 -10.66 -20.31
C ALA A 140 -1.56 -12.02 -20.16
N SER A 141 -1.35 -12.76 -21.27
CA SER A 141 -0.83 -14.13 -21.26
C SER A 141 0.56 -14.30 -20.63
N HIS A 142 1.41 -13.27 -20.68
CA HIS A 142 2.76 -13.28 -20.09
C HIS A 142 2.90 -12.23 -18.97
N ALA A 143 1.80 -11.63 -18.54
CA ALA A 143 1.80 -10.53 -17.59
C ALA A 143 1.76 -10.96 -16.11
N GLN A 144 2.03 -12.24 -15.85
CA GLN A 144 1.82 -12.87 -14.54
C GLN A 144 3.06 -12.71 -13.65
N SER A 145 2.82 -12.30 -12.41
CA SER A 145 3.81 -12.33 -11.32
C SER A 145 3.24 -13.11 -10.14
N TYR A 146 4.08 -13.84 -9.42
CA TYR A 146 3.66 -14.49 -8.17
C TYR A 146 4.74 -14.40 -7.11
N GLY A 147 4.35 -14.47 -5.86
CA GLY A 147 5.30 -14.32 -4.77
C GLY A 147 4.74 -14.68 -3.43
N VAL A 148 5.58 -14.50 -2.41
CA VAL A 148 5.23 -14.73 -1.02
C VAL A 148 5.88 -13.67 -0.16
N VAL A 149 5.07 -13.09 0.74
CA VAL A 149 5.56 -12.21 1.80
C VAL A 149 5.50 -12.96 3.11
N ALA A 150 6.62 -13.04 3.82
CA ALA A 150 6.71 -13.70 5.11
C ALA A 150 7.28 -12.76 6.16
N SER A 151 6.85 -12.89 7.41
CA SER A 151 7.47 -12.18 8.53
C SER A 151 7.44 -12.96 9.83
N ALA A 152 8.37 -12.61 10.71
CA ALA A 152 8.39 -13.01 12.11
C ALA A 152 8.45 -11.75 12.96
N MET A 153 7.58 -11.66 13.97
CA MET A 153 7.52 -10.54 14.90
C MET A 153 7.63 -11.03 16.34
N TYR A 154 8.39 -10.29 17.14
CA TYR A 154 8.51 -10.46 18.58
C TYR A 154 7.71 -9.37 19.29
N ALA A 155 6.78 -9.78 20.16
CA ALA A 155 6.00 -8.94 21.03
C ALA A 155 6.70 -8.79 22.38
N PHE A 156 6.96 -7.54 22.76
CA PHE A 156 7.49 -7.18 24.07
C PHE A 156 6.36 -7.17 25.11
N GLU A 157 6.71 -7.17 26.39
CA GLU A 157 5.72 -7.10 27.50
C GLU A 157 4.86 -5.82 27.44
N SER A 158 5.31 -4.76 26.75
CA SER A 158 4.52 -3.55 26.48
C SER A 158 3.42 -3.75 25.44
N GLY A 159 3.38 -4.90 24.75
CA GLY A 159 2.51 -5.16 23.60
C GLY A 159 3.06 -4.62 22.27
N ASN A 160 4.15 -3.85 22.29
CA ASN A 160 4.84 -3.43 21.07
C ASN A 160 5.45 -4.63 20.37
N MET A 161 5.52 -4.58 19.04
CA MET A 161 6.05 -5.65 18.20
C MET A 161 7.10 -5.12 17.24
N LEU A 162 8.21 -5.85 17.13
CA LEU A 162 9.26 -5.61 16.15
C LEU A 162 9.66 -6.94 15.52
N GLY A 163 9.94 -6.90 14.22
CA GLY A 163 10.22 -8.09 13.47
C GLY A 163 10.91 -7.79 12.16
N PHE A 164 11.17 -8.86 11.43
CA PHE A 164 11.73 -8.82 10.10
C PHE A 164 10.83 -9.64 9.17
N GLY A 165 10.76 -9.21 7.92
CA GLY A 165 10.11 -9.96 6.88
C GLY A 165 10.88 -9.92 5.58
N VAL A 166 10.45 -10.78 4.67
CA VAL A 166 10.98 -10.89 3.33
C VAL A 166 9.82 -11.01 2.36
N ALA A 167 9.90 -10.25 1.27
CA ALA A 167 9.06 -10.43 0.10
C ALA A 167 9.90 -11.11 -0.98
N TYR A 168 9.51 -12.33 -1.36
CA TYR A 168 10.03 -13.00 -2.55
C TYR A 168 9.01 -12.86 -3.67
N LEU A 169 9.40 -12.26 -4.79
CA LEU A 169 8.56 -12.04 -5.95
C LEU A 169 9.25 -12.67 -7.17
N ASN A 170 8.62 -13.67 -7.76
CA ASN A 170 8.91 -14.06 -9.13
C ASN A 170 8.06 -13.15 -10.03
N ASP A 171 8.66 -12.05 -10.46
CA ASP A 171 8.01 -11.02 -11.24
C ASP A 171 8.12 -11.30 -12.73
N ILE A 172 7.54 -10.44 -13.56
CA ILE A 172 7.66 -10.56 -15.01
C ILE A 172 9.14 -10.37 -15.37
N ASP A 173 9.75 -11.43 -15.90
CA ASP A 173 11.14 -11.51 -16.35
C ASP A 173 12.25 -11.40 -15.27
N GLU A 174 11.90 -11.21 -13.99
CA GLU A 174 12.91 -11.07 -12.93
C GLU A 174 12.45 -11.58 -11.55
N VAL A 175 13.38 -12.20 -10.81
CA VAL A 175 13.16 -12.59 -9.41
C VAL A 175 13.72 -11.53 -8.47
N ARG A 176 12.89 -11.06 -7.54
CA ARG A 176 13.27 -10.04 -6.55
C ARG A 176 13.03 -10.53 -5.13
N THR A 177 14.01 -10.31 -4.27
CA THR A 177 13.92 -10.63 -2.83
C THR A 177 14.20 -9.37 -2.02
N MET A 178 13.17 -8.88 -1.33
CA MET A 178 13.22 -7.62 -0.61
C MET A 178 13.04 -7.86 0.90
N PRO A 179 14.08 -7.62 1.71
CA PRO A 179 13.93 -7.61 3.15
C PRO A 179 13.14 -6.38 3.60
N TYR A 180 12.36 -6.49 4.66
CA TYR A 180 11.67 -5.34 5.26
C TYR A 180 11.58 -5.46 6.78
N LEU A 181 11.47 -4.31 7.44
CA LEU A 181 11.24 -4.23 8.87
C LEU A 181 9.75 -4.30 9.16
N ALA A 182 9.33 -5.24 10.00
CA ALA A 182 7.95 -5.34 10.46
C ALA A 182 7.81 -4.60 11.81
N VAL A 183 7.00 -3.55 11.86
CA VAL A 183 6.90 -2.67 13.02
C VAL A 183 5.45 -2.47 13.44
N SER A 184 5.18 -2.64 14.73
CA SER A 184 3.97 -2.16 15.38
C SER A 184 4.34 -1.61 16.76
N TRP A 185 4.59 -0.31 16.83
CA TRP A 185 5.17 0.32 18.01
C TRP A 185 4.30 1.46 18.50
N GLN A 186 3.62 1.25 19.62
CA GLN A 186 2.92 2.30 20.34
C GLN A 186 3.94 3.05 21.20
N ILE A 187 4.19 4.32 20.87
CA ILE A 187 5.16 5.17 21.58
C ILE A 187 4.52 5.71 22.86
N ASN A 188 3.27 6.16 22.76
CA ASN A 188 2.40 6.59 23.87
C ASN A 188 0.94 6.56 23.40
N ASP A 189 -0.01 7.04 24.20
CA ASP A 189 -1.46 6.98 23.89
C ASP A 189 -1.86 7.64 22.55
N ARG A 190 -1.02 8.50 21.97
CA ARG A 190 -1.32 9.22 20.73
C ARG A 190 -0.39 8.90 19.58
N TRP A 191 0.86 8.53 19.86
CA TRP A 191 1.88 8.31 18.83
C TRP A 191 2.10 6.83 18.56
N ARG A 192 2.08 6.45 17.28
CA ARG A 192 2.33 5.07 16.83
C ARG A 192 3.18 5.04 15.57
N LEU A 193 4.24 4.24 15.60
CA LEU A 193 5.05 3.91 14.43
C LEU A 193 4.66 2.51 13.94
N ALA A 194 4.32 2.37 12.66
CA ALA A 194 3.97 1.07 12.07
C ALA A 194 4.30 1.03 10.58
N ASN A 195 4.26 -0.16 9.97
CA ASN A 195 4.19 -0.24 8.51
C ASN A 195 2.87 0.40 8.01
N PRO A 196 2.88 1.14 6.90
CA PRO A 196 1.69 1.74 6.32
C PRO A 196 0.58 0.72 6.07
N SER A 197 -0.66 1.10 6.41
CA SER A 197 -1.81 0.19 6.35
C SER A 197 -2.33 -0.08 4.93
N GLN A 198 -1.91 0.71 3.94
CA GLN A 198 -2.34 0.62 2.55
C GLN A 198 -1.17 0.87 1.59
N ALA A 199 -0.83 -0.17 0.84
CA ALA A 199 0.26 -0.16 -0.12
C ALA A 199 -0.03 0.70 -1.37
N GLY A 200 -1.21 1.30 -1.52
CA GLY A 200 -1.58 2.07 -2.71
C GLY A 200 -0.71 3.31 -2.90
N PHE A 201 -0.90 4.34 -2.08
CA PHE A 201 -0.11 5.57 -2.15
C PHE A 201 1.32 5.40 -1.64
N SER A 202 1.48 4.59 -0.59
CA SER A 202 2.77 4.40 0.08
C SER A 202 3.64 3.30 -0.54
N GLY A 203 3.13 2.38 -1.33
CA GLY A 203 3.90 1.20 -1.71
C GLY A 203 4.11 0.21 -0.55
N PRO A 204 4.72 -0.95 -0.81
CA PRO A 204 4.72 -2.08 0.12
C PRO A 204 5.78 -2.00 1.23
N ALA A 205 6.86 -1.24 1.04
CA ALA A 205 8.01 -1.22 1.94
C ALA A 205 8.19 0.17 2.56
N GLY A 206 7.57 0.40 3.72
CA GLY A 206 7.61 1.70 4.38
C GLY A 206 7.33 1.69 5.87
N LEU A 207 7.47 2.86 6.46
CA LEU A 207 7.09 3.18 7.83
C LEU A 207 6.25 4.45 7.87
N GLU A 208 5.27 4.48 8.77
CA GLU A 208 4.43 5.63 9.04
C GLU A 208 4.42 5.93 10.54
N LEU A 209 4.76 7.16 10.88
CA LEU A 209 4.54 7.72 12.20
C LEU A 209 3.19 8.43 12.22
N SER A 210 2.27 7.95 13.06
CA SER A 210 0.91 8.47 13.18
C SER A 210 0.67 9.10 14.55
N TYR A 211 -0.14 10.16 14.55
CA TYR A 211 -0.61 10.90 15.73
C TYR A 211 -2.12 10.91 15.79
N GLN A 212 -2.69 10.35 16.87
CA GLN A 212 -4.10 10.37 17.17
C GLN A 212 -4.50 11.73 17.77
N MET A 213 -5.16 12.56 16.98
CA MET A 213 -5.62 13.89 17.41
C MET A 213 -6.89 13.81 18.28
N SER A 214 -7.82 12.93 17.90
CA SER A 214 -9.07 12.65 18.61
C SER A 214 -9.55 11.24 18.26
N PRO A 215 -10.57 10.65 18.90
CA PRO A 215 -11.05 9.31 18.54
C PRO A 215 -11.44 9.14 17.05
N ALA A 216 -11.82 10.22 16.37
CA ALA A 216 -12.21 10.21 14.96
C ALA A 216 -11.11 10.66 13.99
N TRP A 217 -10.06 11.35 14.46
CA TRP A 217 -9.05 11.96 13.59
C TRP A 217 -7.63 11.54 13.95
N ASN A 218 -6.86 11.19 12.93
CA ASN A 218 -5.43 10.95 13.05
C ASN A 218 -4.69 11.58 11.86
N VAL A 219 -3.42 11.90 12.07
CA VAL A 219 -2.50 12.30 11.00
C VAL A 219 -1.31 11.36 10.95
N GLY A 220 -0.71 11.20 9.78
CA GLY A 220 0.48 10.38 9.57
C GLY A 220 1.52 11.10 8.75
N PHE A 221 2.79 10.83 9.03
CA PHE A 221 3.90 11.08 8.13
C PHE A 221 4.53 9.74 7.78
N GLY A 222 4.67 9.44 6.50
CA GLY A 222 5.21 8.17 6.04
C GLY A 222 6.27 8.32 4.97
N HIS A 223 7.11 7.30 4.90
CA HIS A 223 8.17 7.19 3.91
C HIS A 223 8.35 5.73 3.48
N SER A 224 8.60 5.52 2.20
CA SER A 224 8.53 4.19 1.61
C SER A 224 9.20 4.08 0.25
N ARG A 225 9.58 2.84 -0.11
CA ARG A 225 10.05 2.46 -1.44
C ARG A 225 8.90 1.81 -2.21
N ARG A 226 8.71 2.23 -3.46
CA ARG A 226 7.77 1.65 -4.39
C ARG A 226 8.51 1.17 -5.63
N THR A 227 8.15 -0.04 -6.05
CA THR A 227 8.58 -0.60 -7.32
C THR A 227 7.37 -1.21 -8.00
N GLU A 228 7.12 -0.86 -9.26
CA GLU A 228 6.03 -1.42 -10.06
C GLU A 228 6.58 -1.99 -11.35
N ARG A 229 6.06 -3.16 -11.76
CA ARG A 229 6.37 -3.79 -13.03
C ARG A 229 5.09 -4.13 -13.77
N PHE A 230 5.08 -3.93 -15.07
CA PHE A 230 3.98 -4.30 -15.95
C PHE A 230 4.50 -4.56 -17.36
N LEU A 231 3.83 -5.46 -18.06
CA LEU A 231 4.14 -5.81 -19.44
C LEU A 231 3.57 -4.76 -20.40
N VAL A 232 4.37 -4.22 -21.31
CA VAL A 232 3.91 -3.21 -22.29
C VAL A 232 3.87 -3.70 -23.73
N ALA A 233 4.53 -4.81 -24.05
CA ALA A 233 4.45 -5.43 -25.38
C ALA A 233 4.70 -6.94 -25.32
N ASP A 234 4.41 -7.64 -26.42
CA ASP A 234 4.75 -9.05 -26.58
C ASP A 234 6.27 -9.31 -26.48
N LYS A 235 6.67 -10.53 -26.09
CA LYS A 235 8.07 -10.97 -25.84
C LYS A 235 8.72 -10.37 -24.60
N ASP A 236 7.95 -10.23 -23.52
CA ASP A 236 8.47 -9.88 -22.20
C ASP A 236 9.10 -8.47 -22.12
N THR A 237 8.61 -7.52 -22.93
CA THR A 237 8.95 -6.09 -22.76
C THR A 237 8.24 -5.56 -21.52
N VAL A 238 8.99 -5.44 -20.43
CA VAL A 238 8.52 -5.01 -19.12
C VAL A 238 8.98 -3.59 -18.87
N VAL A 239 8.08 -2.77 -18.36
CA VAL A 239 8.45 -1.49 -17.75
C VAL A 239 8.54 -1.70 -16.25
N GLU A 240 9.66 -1.29 -15.66
CA GLU A 240 9.83 -1.12 -14.22
C GLU A 240 9.84 0.37 -13.87
N THR A 241 9.07 0.76 -12.87
CA THR A 241 9.23 2.06 -12.20
C THR A 241 9.71 1.85 -10.78
N ASN A 242 10.70 2.63 -10.38
CA ASN A 242 11.32 2.51 -9.08
C ASN A 242 11.45 3.91 -8.47
N GLU A 243 10.65 4.22 -7.44
CA GLU A 243 10.71 5.52 -6.74
C GLU A 243 10.62 5.45 -5.20
N TRP A 244 11.07 6.52 -4.54
CA TRP A 244 10.80 6.76 -3.12
C TRP A 244 9.59 7.67 -2.97
N VAL A 245 8.82 7.44 -1.91
CA VAL A 245 7.62 8.22 -1.58
C VAL A 245 7.75 8.78 -0.18
N SER A 246 7.47 10.08 -0.02
CA SER A 246 7.30 10.73 1.29
C SER A 246 5.96 11.45 1.34
N TYR A 247 5.24 11.32 2.44
CA TYR A 247 3.86 11.79 2.48
C TYR A 247 3.35 12.20 3.84
N LEU A 248 2.32 13.05 3.81
CA LEU A 248 1.42 13.34 4.91
C LEU A 248 0.06 12.71 4.64
N ARG A 249 -0.56 12.15 5.69
CA ARG A 249 -1.89 11.54 5.66
C ARG A 249 -2.78 12.21 6.69
N ALA A 250 -4.02 12.54 6.32
CA ALA A 250 -5.08 12.90 7.25
C ALA A 250 -6.18 11.83 7.18
N GLY A 251 -6.40 11.14 8.30
CA GLY A 251 -7.38 10.07 8.43
C GLY A 251 -8.58 10.49 9.27
N TRP A 252 -9.78 10.25 8.76
CA TRP A 252 -11.05 10.52 9.43
C TRP A 252 -11.92 9.25 9.49
N GLN A 253 -12.27 8.83 10.70
CA GLN A 253 -13.25 7.78 10.95
C GLN A 253 -14.65 8.39 11.00
N ALA A 254 -15.30 8.50 9.83
CA ALA A 254 -16.63 9.11 9.70
C ALA A 254 -17.70 8.32 10.47
N THR A 255 -17.65 6.99 10.41
CA THR A 255 -18.49 6.07 11.20
C THR A 255 -17.69 4.83 11.59
N PRO A 256 -18.15 3.95 12.49
CA PRO A 256 -17.47 2.67 12.73
C PRO A 256 -17.37 1.73 11.51
N ALA A 257 -18.06 2.07 10.40
CA ALA A 257 -18.00 1.32 9.14
C ALA A 257 -17.22 2.05 8.04
N ILE A 258 -17.02 3.36 8.14
CA ILE A 258 -16.48 4.19 7.04
C ILE A 258 -15.31 5.02 7.55
N ALA A 259 -14.17 4.91 6.87
CA ALA A 259 -13.01 5.76 7.06
C ALA A 259 -12.61 6.43 5.74
N LEU A 260 -12.06 7.63 5.86
CA LEU A 260 -11.51 8.41 4.77
C LEU A 260 -10.05 8.72 5.08
N ASN A 261 -9.17 8.60 4.08
CA ASN A 261 -7.79 9.07 4.15
C ASN A 261 -7.50 10.01 2.99
N LEU A 262 -6.93 11.18 3.30
CA LEU A 262 -6.38 12.12 2.33
C LEU A 262 -4.86 12.07 2.42
N TYR A 263 -4.18 12.03 1.28
CA TYR A 263 -2.73 12.04 1.17
C TYR A 263 -2.25 13.24 0.36
N ALA A 264 -1.14 13.81 0.80
CA ALA A 264 -0.32 14.74 0.03
C ALA A 264 1.14 14.32 0.19
N GLY A 265 1.85 14.13 -0.91
CA GLY A 265 3.21 13.62 -0.88
C GLY A 265 4.00 13.96 -2.12
N TYR A 266 5.21 13.41 -2.19
CA TYR A 266 6.12 13.54 -3.31
C TYR A 266 6.75 12.19 -3.63
N TYR A 267 6.83 11.90 -4.91
CA TYR A 267 7.61 10.83 -5.49
C TYR A 267 8.95 11.40 -5.96
N PHE A 268 10.05 10.76 -5.59
CA PHE A 268 11.39 11.29 -5.84
C PHE A 268 12.42 10.18 -6.02
N ASN A 269 13.54 10.54 -6.67
CA ASN A 269 14.53 9.58 -7.12
C ASN A 269 13.85 8.44 -7.91
N GLY A 270 12.99 8.86 -8.84
CA GLY A 270 12.22 7.98 -9.69
C GLY A 270 13.06 7.54 -10.88
N GLU A 271 13.02 6.27 -11.18
CA GLU A 271 13.65 5.68 -12.36
C GLU A 271 12.58 4.89 -13.12
N LEU A 272 12.68 4.91 -14.45
CA LEU A 272 11.85 4.14 -15.36
C LEU A 272 12.75 3.34 -16.28
N GLU A 273 12.62 2.02 -16.24
CA GLU A 273 13.44 1.08 -17.00
C GLU A 273 12.56 0.21 -17.89
N VAL A 274 13.06 -0.11 -19.08
CA VAL A 274 12.46 -1.10 -19.98
C VAL A 274 13.44 -2.24 -20.17
N THR A 275 12.96 -3.47 -20.29
CA THR A 275 13.78 -4.68 -20.49
C THR A 275 14.98 -4.44 -21.40
N ASP A 276 16.18 -4.80 -20.92
CA ASP A 276 17.48 -4.66 -21.60
C ASP A 276 17.87 -3.22 -21.99
N GLN A 277 17.31 -2.21 -21.34
CA GLN A 277 17.63 -0.80 -21.60
C GLN A 277 18.11 -0.06 -20.35
N THR A 278 18.79 1.07 -20.57
CA THR A 278 19.21 1.96 -19.49
C THR A 278 18.01 2.63 -18.83
N ALA A 279 17.96 2.61 -17.50
CA ALA A 279 16.97 3.35 -16.73
C ALA A 279 17.03 4.86 -17.02
N LEU A 280 15.85 5.47 -17.16
CA LEU A 280 15.66 6.90 -17.36
C LEU A 280 15.15 7.55 -16.07
N ASP A 281 15.76 8.67 -15.69
CA ASP A 281 15.32 9.43 -14.53
C ASP A 281 13.91 10.01 -14.75
N ILE A 282 13.08 9.96 -13.71
CA ILE A 282 11.83 10.71 -13.59
C ILE A 282 12.07 11.82 -12.57
N ASP A 283 11.83 13.06 -12.97
CA ASP A 283 11.86 14.21 -12.07
C ASP A 283 10.84 14.04 -10.92
N ASN A 284 11.12 14.71 -9.81
CA ASN A 284 10.27 14.60 -8.62
C ASN A 284 8.82 15.04 -8.93
N GLN A 285 7.85 14.23 -8.54
CA GLN A 285 6.43 14.48 -8.75
C GLN A 285 5.72 14.75 -7.43
N GLY A 286 5.07 15.90 -7.30
CA GLY A 286 4.05 16.07 -6.26
C GLY A 286 2.89 15.10 -6.51
N ALA A 287 2.28 14.57 -5.46
CA ALA A 287 1.19 13.60 -5.58
C ALA A 287 0.14 13.82 -4.50
N ALA A 288 -1.12 13.52 -4.83
CA ALA A 288 -2.24 13.54 -3.92
C ALA A 288 -3.06 12.27 -4.06
N ALA A 289 -3.72 11.86 -2.97
CA ALA A 289 -4.65 10.74 -3.04
C ALA A 289 -5.83 10.88 -2.08
N LEU A 290 -6.93 10.24 -2.48
CA LEU A 290 -8.12 10.04 -1.68
C LEU A 290 -8.33 8.54 -1.54
N ASP A 291 -8.54 8.06 -0.32
CA ASP A 291 -8.89 6.67 -0.04
C ASP A 291 -10.14 6.58 0.83
N LEU A 292 -11.09 5.77 0.39
CA LEU A 292 -12.34 5.47 1.08
C LEU A 292 -12.33 4.00 1.50
N GLU A 293 -12.49 3.74 2.78
CA GLU A 293 -12.49 2.40 3.36
C GLU A 293 -13.83 2.08 4.02
N PHE A 294 -14.39 0.93 3.68
CA PHE A 294 -15.63 0.38 4.23
C PHE A 294 -15.34 -0.91 4.99
N ARG A 295 -15.91 -1.06 6.19
CA ARG A 295 -15.81 -2.25 7.05
C ARG A 295 -17.20 -2.77 7.43
N PHE A 296 -17.41 -4.07 7.23
CA PHE A 296 -18.67 -4.74 7.54
C PHE A 296 -18.46 -6.18 8.05
#